data_AF-I4DRH6-F1
#
_entry.id   AF-I4DRH6-F1
#
_cell.length_a   1.000
_cell.length_b   1.000
_cell.length_c   1.000
_cell.angle_alpha   90.00
_cell.angle_beta   90.00
_cell.angle_gamma   90.00
#
_symmetry.space_group_name_H-M   'P 1'
#
loop_
_entity.id
_entity.type
_entity.pdbx_description
1 polymer ?
#
loop_
_entity_poly.entity_id
_entity_poly.type
_entity_poly.pdbx_seq_one_letter_code
_entity_poly.pdbx_strand_id
1 'polypeptide(L)'
;HVLEHGAAEDRARLVAAVRGKVLQLSQHKFASNVVEKCVSHATRTERGLLIDELCGFNDNALHVMMKDQYANYVVQKMIDVAEPSQRKVMMHKIRPHIGSLRKYTYGKHIIAKLEKFFMKASELGPIGPPPPGAVL
;
A
#
# COMPACT_ATOMS: atom_id res chain seq x y z
N HIS A 1 -11.03 18.69 -14.52
CA HIS A 1 -10.26 17.45 -14.28
C HIS A 1 -11.19 16.43 -13.61
N VAL A 2 -11.69 15.44 -14.36
CA VAL A 2 -12.82 14.55 -13.97
C VAL A 2 -12.57 13.75 -12.68
N LEU A 3 -11.30 13.55 -12.31
CA LEU A 3 -10.90 12.80 -11.13
C LEU A 3 -11.13 13.51 -9.78
N GLU A 4 -11.35 14.82 -9.78
CA GLU A 4 -11.56 15.58 -8.52
C GLU A 4 -13.03 15.94 -8.25
N HIS A 5 -13.93 15.75 -9.22
CA HIS A 5 -15.33 16.18 -9.13
C HIS A 5 -16.36 15.11 -9.56
N GLY A 6 -15.92 13.89 -9.91
CA GLY A 6 -16.82 12.81 -10.30
C GLY A 6 -17.67 12.28 -9.13
N ALA A 7 -18.93 11.95 -9.41
CA ALA A 7 -19.87 11.40 -8.43
C ALA A 7 -19.34 10.08 -7.83
N ALA A 8 -19.89 9.65 -6.69
CA ALA A 8 -19.48 8.38 -6.06
C ALA A 8 -19.56 7.18 -7.03
N GLU A 9 -20.52 7.19 -7.96
CA GLU A 9 -20.65 6.20 -9.03
C GLU A 9 -19.48 6.21 -10.03
N ASP A 10 -18.95 7.38 -10.41
CA ASP A 10 -17.79 7.45 -11.29
C ASP A 10 -16.56 6.84 -10.63
N ARG A 11 -16.41 7.03 -9.32
CA ARG A 11 -15.31 6.44 -8.54
C ARG A 11 -15.43 4.92 -8.48
N ALA A 12 -16.62 4.40 -8.20
CA ALA A 12 -16.87 2.96 -8.20
C ALA A 12 -16.60 2.34 -9.58
N ARG A 13 -17.02 3.00 -10.68
CA ARG A 13 -16.71 2.58 -12.05
C ARG A 13 -15.20 2.53 -12.33
N LEU A 14 -14.45 3.53 -11.87
CA LEU A 14 -12.99 3.56 -12.03
C LEU A 14 -12.30 2.44 -11.24
N VAL A 15 -12.69 2.23 -9.99
CA VAL A 15 -12.18 1.12 -9.17
C VAL A 15 -12.47 -0.23 -9.83
N ALA A 16 -13.69 -0.42 -10.34
CA ALA A 16 -14.06 -1.63 -11.07
C ALA A 16 -13.24 -1.83 -12.36
N ALA A 17 -12.91 -0.75 -13.07
CA ALA A 17 -12.08 -0.81 -14.28
C ALA A 17 -10.60 -1.11 -13.99
N VAL A 18 -10.11 -0.75 -12.80
CA VAL A 18 -8.74 -1.00 -12.36
C VAL A 18 -8.56 -2.41 -11.80
N ARG A 19 -9.60 -2.98 -11.18
CA ARG A 19 -9.58 -4.32 -10.61
C ARG A 19 -9.22 -5.38 -11.67
N GLY A 20 -8.37 -6.33 -11.30
CA GLY A 20 -7.82 -7.37 -12.17
C GLY A 20 -6.72 -6.88 -13.12
N LYS A 21 -6.40 -5.59 -13.09
CA LYS A 21 -5.39 -4.94 -13.96
C LYS A 21 -4.45 -4.05 -13.14
N VAL A 22 -4.41 -4.17 -11.82
CA VAL A 22 -3.68 -3.23 -10.95
C VAL A 22 -2.19 -3.20 -11.31
N LEU A 23 -1.57 -4.37 -11.50
CA LEU A 23 -0.15 -4.47 -11.88
C LEU A 23 0.11 -3.76 -13.22
N GLN A 24 -0.64 -4.12 -14.26
CA GLN A 24 -0.44 -3.58 -15.62
C GLN A 24 -0.64 -2.07 -15.66
N LEU A 25 -1.70 -1.55 -15.04
CA LEU A 25 -2.01 -0.11 -15.07
C LEU A 25 -1.03 0.71 -14.23
N SER A 26 -0.51 0.14 -13.14
CA SER A 26 0.45 0.82 -12.27
C SER A 26 1.80 1.06 -12.93
N GLN A 27 2.19 0.23 -13.90
CA GLN A 27 3.44 0.38 -14.68
C GLN A 27 3.32 1.37 -15.85
N HIS A 28 2.13 1.93 -16.06
CA HIS A 28 1.91 2.87 -17.15
C HIS A 28 1.98 4.32 -16.65
N LYS A 29 2.83 5.13 -17.28
CA LYS A 29 3.12 6.54 -16.91
C LYS A 29 1.90 7.37 -16.53
N PHE A 30 0.80 7.22 -17.28
CA PHE A 30 -0.42 7.98 -17.04
C PHE A 30 -1.45 7.23 -16.20
N ALA A 31 -1.54 5.91 -16.36
CA ALA A 31 -2.59 5.13 -15.68
C ALA A 31 -2.23 4.87 -14.21
N SER A 32 -0.95 4.89 -13.84
CA SER A 32 -0.50 4.84 -12.45
C SER A 32 -1.18 5.91 -11.59
N ASN A 33 -1.29 7.14 -12.10
CA ASN A 33 -1.96 8.23 -11.40
C ASN A 33 -3.46 7.95 -11.19
N VAL A 34 -4.10 7.26 -12.13
CA VAL A 34 -5.50 6.84 -11.99
C VAL A 34 -5.63 5.78 -10.91
N VAL A 35 -4.72 4.79 -10.90
CA VAL A 35 -4.68 3.76 -9.84
C VAL A 35 -4.45 4.39 -8.47
N GLU A 36 -3.52 5.34 -8.34
CA GLU A 36 -3.27 6.05 -7.08
C GLU A 36 -4.52 6.77 -6.56
N LYS A 37 -5.25 7.46 -7.43
CA LYS A 37 -6.52 8.12 -7.07
C LYS A 37 -7.60 7.09 -6.72
N CYS A 38 -7.71 6.00 -7.47
CA CYS A 38 -8.64 4.92 -7.15
C CYS A 38 -8.37 4.36 -5.75
N VAL A 39 -7.11 4.05 -5.43
CA VAL A 39 -6.70 3.56 -4.10
C VAL A 39 -6.99 4.59 -3.00
N SER A 40 -6.77 5.87 -3.28
CA SER A 40 -6.99 6.96 -2.30
C SER A 40 -8.46 7.15 -1.95
N HIS A 41 -9.33 7.10 -2.97
CA HIS A 41 -10.76 7.37 -2.83
C HIS A 41 -11.65 6.12 -2.76
N ALA A 42 -11.06 4.93 -2.90
CA ALA A 42 -11.76 3.66 -2.74
C ALA A 42 -12.35 3.54 -1.32
N THR A 43 -13.51 2.91 -1.25
CA THR A 43 -14.07 2.47 0.02
C THR A 43 -13.14 1.48 0.71
N ARG A 44 -13.35 1.27 2.01
CA ARG A 44 -12.59 0.30 2.81
C ARG A 44 -12.52 -1.09 2.15
N THR A 45 -13.67 -1.58 1.69
CA THR A 45 -13.83 -2.88 1.06
C THR A 45 -13.09 -2.95 -0.28
N GLU A 46 -13.31 -1.96 -1.15
CA GLU A 46 -12.64 -1.88 -2.46
C GLU A 46 -11.12 -1.81 -2.33
N ARG A 47 -10.61 -0.98 -1.42
CA ARG A 47 -9.18 -0.89 -1.15
C ARG A 47 -8.62 -2.22 -0.66
N GLY A 48 -9.38 -2.95 0.17
CA GLY A 48 -9.03 -4.31 0.58
C GLY A 48 -8.85 -5.25 -0.62
N LEU A 49 -9.78 -5.23 -1.57
CA LEU A 49 -9.71 -6.04 -2.78
C LEU A 49 -8.49 -5.69 -3.65
N LEU A 50 -8.19 -4.39 -3.81
CA LEU A 50 -7.02 -3.95 -4.58
C LEU A 50 -5.69 -4.35 -3.93
N ILE A 51 -5.62 -4.31 -2.59
CA ILE A 51 -4.43 -4.74 -1.83
C ILE A 51 -4.28 -6.25 -1.89
N ASP A 52 -5.38 -7.00 -1.76
CA ASP A 52 -5.40 -8.46 -1.87
C ASP A 52 -4.96 -8.93 -3.26
N GLU A 53 -5.39 -8.25 -4.33
CA GLU A 53 -4.93 -8.52 -5.70
C GLU A 53 -3.40 -8.44 -5.82
N LEU A 54 -2.75 -7.51 -5.13
CA LEU A 54 -1.29 -7.36 -5.15
C LEU A 54 -0.55 -8.27 -4.17
N CYS A 55 -1.15 -8.55 -3.01
CA CYS A 55 -0.57 -9.37 -1.94
C CYS A 55 -0.97 -10.86 -2.05
N GLY A 56 -1.78 -11.21 -3.05
CA GLY A 56 -2.29 -12.54 -3.32
C GLY A 56 -1.22 -13.52 -3.79
N PHE A 57 -1.65 -14.66 -4.32
CA PHE A 57 -0.84 -15.89 -4.42
C PHE A 57 0.51 -15.77 -5.16
N ASN A 58 0.70 -14.81 -6.05
CA ASN A 58 1.95 -14.61 -6.76
C ASN A 58 2.62 -13.29 -6.35
N ASP A 59 3.25 -13.26 -5.17
CA ASP A 59 4.03 -12.15 -4.58
C ASP A 59 4.99 -11.41 -5.53
N ASN A 60 5.23 -12.00 -6.70
CA ASN A 60 5.83 -11.37 -7.86
C ASN A 60 5.21 -10.02 -8.24
N ALA A 61 3.88 -9.84 -8.17
CA ALA A 61 3.24 -8.57 -8.56
C ALA A 61 3.74 -7.39 -7.70
N LEU A 62 3.66 -7.53 -6.37
CA LEU A 62 4.13 -6.51 -5.44
C LEU A 62 5.65 -6.28 -5.58
N HIS A 63 6.43 -7.35 -5.72
CA HIS A 63 7.88 -7.25 -5.90
C HIS A 63 8.25 -6.49 -7.19
N VAL A 64 7.57 -6.76 -8.30
CA VAL A 64 7.76 -6.03 -9.57
C VAL A 64 7.42 -4.56 -9.40
N MET A 65 6.27 -4.25 -8.79
CA MET A 65 5.81 -2.86 -8.65
C MET A 65 6.73 -2.00 -7.79
N MET A 66 7.32 -2.56 -6.72
CA MET A 66 8.25 -1.83 -5.85
C MET A 66 9.54 -1.38 -6.54
N LYS A 67 9.89 -2.00 -7.67
CA LYS A 67 11.10 -1.72 -8.43
C LYS A 67 10.84 -0.89 -9.70
N ASP A 68 9.58 -0.69 -10.04
CA ASP A 68 9.16 0.00 -11.25
C ASP A 68 9.15 1.53 -11.06
N GLN A 69 9.48 2.28 -12.12
CA GLN A 69 9.59 3.74 -12.09
C GLN A 69 8.24 4.48 -11.87
N TYR A 70 7.11 3.82 -12.14
CA TYR A 70 5.77 4.39 -11.95
C TYR A 70 4.99 3.65 -10.86
N ALA A 71 5.04 2.32 -10.83
CA ALA A 71 4.23 1.53 -9.91
C ALA A 71 4.69 1.66 -8.44
N ASN A 72 5.93 2.08 -8.19
CA ASN A 72 6.41 2.33 -6.83
C ASN A 72 5.59 3.41 -6.10
N TYR A 73 5.05 4.39 -6.82
CA TYR A 73 4.19 5.43 -6.25
C TYR A 73 2.84 4.86 -5.80
N VAL A 74 2.27 3.94 -6.59
CA VAL A 74 1.04 3.22 -6.25
C VAL A 74 1.22 2.38 -4.98
N VAL A 75 2.33 1.65 -4.85
CA VAL A 75 2.63 0.87 -3.63
C VAL A 75 2.77 1.79 -2.41
N GLN A 76 3.49 2.91 -2.54
CA GLN A 76 3.60 3.90 -1.46
C GLN A 76 2.23 4.45 -1.07
N LYS A 77 1.38 4.75 -2.05
CA LYS A 77 0.03 5.26 -1.81
C LYS A 77 -0.83 4.23 -1.09
N MET A 78 -0.78 2.97 -1.50
CA MET A 78 -1.47 1.88 -0.82
C MET A 78 -1.03 1.76 0.64
N ILE A 79 0.27 1.83 0.93
CA ILE A 79 0.77 1.80 2.32
C ILE A 79 0.22 2.99 3.14
N ASP A 80 0.13 4.18 2.53
CA ASP A 80 -0.39 5.38 3.20
C ASP A 80 -1.86 5.23 3.60
N VAL A 81 -2.71 4.76 2.68
CA VAL A 81 -4.17 4.73 2.89
C VAL A 81 -4.70 3.38 3.38
N ALA A 82 -3.86 2.35 3.43
CA ALA A 82 -4.21 1.05 3.98
C ALA A 82 -4.55 1.16 5.47
N GLU A 83 -5.58 0.42 5.87
CA GLU A 83 -5.89 0.24 7.28
C GLU A 83 -4.81 -0.57 8.01
N PRO A 84 -4.72 -0.50 9.35
CA PRO A 84 -3.69 -1.22 10.10
C PRO A 84 -3.60 -2.72 9.77
N SER A 85 -4.74 -3.40 9.59
CA SER A 85 -4.78 -4.82 9.20
C SER A 85 -4.22 -5.06 7.79
N GLN A 86 -4.65 -4.27 6.81
CA GLN A 86 -4.18 -4.34 5.42
C GLN A 86 -2.69 -4.00 5.32
N ARG A 87 -2.24 -2.96 6.04
CA ARG A 87 -0.83 -2.56 6.09
C ARG A 87 0.04 -3.66 6.67
N LYS A 88 -0.43 -4.38 7.70
CA LYS A 88 0.27 -5.53 8.27
C LYS A 88 0.46 -6.65 7.24
N VAL A 89 -0.55 -6.91 6.40
CA VAL A 89 -0.45 -7.89 5.29
C VAL A 89 0.61 -7.44 4.28
N MET A 90 0.52 -6.21 3.79
CA MET A 90 1.52 -5.67 2.85
C MET A 90 2.94 -5.78 3.41
N MET A 91 3.10 -5.44 4.69
CA MET A 91 4.40 -5.49 5.36
C MET A 91 4.95 -6.91 5.47
N HIS A 92 4.11 -7.90 5.75
CA HIS A 92 4.51 -9.30 5.77
C HIS A 92 5.04 -9.75 4.40
N LYS A 93 4.42 -9.27 3.31
CA LYS A 93 4.86 -9.55 1.94
C LYS A 93 6.12 -8.78 1.54
N ILE A 94 6.31 -7.54 2.00
CA ILE A 94 7.47 -6.72 1.62
C ILE A 94 8.73 -7.12 2.41
N ARG A 95 8.59 -7.57 3.66
CA ARG A 95 9.73 -7.84 4.58
C ARG A 95 10.80 -8.78 4.00
N PRO A 96 10.46 -9.91 3.33
CA PRO A 96 11.45 -10.77 2.70
C PRO A 96 12.24 -10.09 1.57
N HIS A 97 11.67 -9.06 0.94
CA HIS A 97 12.28 -8.37 -0.20
C HIS A 97 13.15 -7.18 0.19
N ILE A 98 13.18 -6.76 1.46
CA ILE A 98 13.94 -5.57 1.92
C ILE A 98 15.41 -5.61 1.47
N GLY A 99 16.07 -6.77 1.61
CA GLY A 99 17.48 -6.91 1.21
C GLY A 99 17.72 -6.67 -0.28
N SER A 100 16.77 -7.10 -1.13
CA SER A 100 16.80 -6.85 -2.57
C SER A 100 16.47 -5.39 -2.91
N LEU A 101 15.43 -4.83 -2.27
CA LEU A 101 14.93 -3.47 -2.52
C LEU A 101 15.98 -2.39 -2.27
N ARG A 102 16.91 -2.61 -1.32
CA ARG A 102 18.06 -1.71 -1.07
C ARG A 102 18.93 -1.47 -2.30
N LYS A 103 18.95 -2.41 -3.25
CA LYS A 103 19.76 -2.34 -4.48
C LYS A 103 19.07 -1.55 -5.61
N TYR A 104 17.78 -1.23 -5.47
CA TYR A 104 17.00 -0.56 -6.51
C TYR A 104 16.72 0.90 -6.17
N THR A 105 16.81 1.79 -7.17
CA THR A 105 16.58 3.23 -7.02
C THR A 105 15.23 3.54 -6.37
N TYR A 106 14.16 2.87 -6.80
CA TYR A 106 12.81 3.08 -6.30
C TYR A 106 12.50 2.25 -5.04
N GLY A 107 13.14 1.08 -4.89
CA GLY A 107 12.91 0.17 -3.76
C GLY A 107 13.26 0.79 -2.41
N LYS A 108 14.32 1.60 -2.33
CA LYS A 108 14.69 2.35 -1.11
C LYS A 108 13.61 3.33 -0.62
N HIS A 109 12.78 3.89 -1.51
CA HIS A 109 11.66 4.74 -1.11
C HIS A 109 10.56 3.95 -0.41
N ILE A 110 10.32 2.71 -0.83
CA ILE A 110 9.38 1.81 -0.17
C ILE A 110 9.83 1.50 1.25
N ILE A 111 11.13 1.20 1.44
CA ILE A 111 11.71 0.93 2.76
C ILE A 111 11.54 2.13 3.69
N ALA A 112 11.94 3.33 3.23
CA ALA A 112 11.80 4.56 4.02
C ALA A 112 10.34 4.85 4.39
N LYS A 113 9.39 4.52 3.50
CA LYS A 113 7.95 4.66 3.78
C LYS A 113 7.51 3.69 4.88
N LEU A 114 7.94 2.42 4.82
CA LEU A 114 7.62 1.44 5.85
C LEU A 114 8.18 1.86 7.22
N GLU A 115 9.44 2.28 7.27
CA GLU A 115 10.11 2.72 8.51
C GLU A 115 9.37 3.89 9.19
N LYS A 116 8.88 4.87 8.41
CA LYS A 116 8.04 5.96 8.94
C LYS A 116 6.76 5.46 9.61
N PHE A 117 6.15 4.40 9.07
CA PHE A 117 4.95 3.81 9.68
C PHE A 117 5.27 2.94 10.91
N PHE A 118 6.44 2.30 10.95
CA PHE A 118 6.92 1.62 12.16
C PHE A 118 7.17 2.59 13.31
N MET A 119 7.83 3.72 13.05
CA MET A 119 8.06 4.74 14.06
C MET A 119 6.74 5.30 14.59
N LYS A 120 5.80 5.66 13.70
CA LYS A 120 4.46 6.11 14.11
C LYS A 120 3.65 5.06 14.88
N ALA A 121 3.78 3.77 14.55
CA ALA A 121 3.09 2.70 15.28
C ALA A 121 3.71 2.46 16.66
N SER A 122 5.01 2.69 16.82
CA SER A 122 5.71 2.61 18.11
C SER A 122 5.40 3.79 19.04
N GLU A 123 5.01 4.95 18.49
CA GLU A 123 4.55 6.11 19.28
C GLU A 123 3.15 5.91 19.88
N LEU A 124 2.41 4.87 19.45
CA LEU A 124 1.19 4.39 20.10
C LEU A 124 1.44 3.37 21.24
N GLY A 125 2.70 3.26 21.68
CA GLY A 125 3.09 2.64 22.94
C GLY A 125 3.44 1.14 22.85
N PRO A 126 4.46 0.67 23.56
CA PRO A 126 4.65 -0.75 23.79
C PRO A 126 3.57 -1.26 24.77
N ILE A 127 2.92 -2.37 24.44
CA ILE A 127 2.40 -3.28 25.47
C ILE A 127 3.62 -3.91 26.16
N GLY A 128 4.30 -3.10 26.99
CA GLY A 128 5.23 -3.60 27.98
C GLY A 128 4.42 -4.26 29.11
N PRO A 129 4.95 -5.30 29.76
CA PRO A 129 4.30 -5.85 30.94
C PRO A 129 4.13 -4.74 31.99
N PRO A 130 3.02 -4.75 32.77
CA PRO A 130 2.82 -3.76 33.82
C PRO A 130 4.01 -3.77 34.79
N PRO A 131 4.39 -2.60 35.34
CA PRO A 131 5.49 -2.51 36.30
C PRO A 131 5.20 -3.44 37.49
N PRO A 132 6.18 -4.25 37.93
CA PRO A 132 6.02 -5.09 39.11
C PRO A 132 6.01 -4.18 40.34
N GLY A 133 4.82 -3.86 40.83
CA GLY A 133 4.67 -2.98 41.99
C GLY A 133 3.26 -2.46 42.27
N ALA A 134 2.30 -2.63 41.37
CA ALA A 134 0.89 -2.34 41.69
C ALA A 134 0.23 -3.54 42.38
N VAL A 135 0.59 -3.77 43.64
CA VAL A 135 -0.20 -4.59 44.58
C VAL A 135 -0.56 -3.74 45.80
N LEU A 136 -1.87 -3.48 45.88
CA LEU A 136 -2.69 -2.90 46.96
C LEU A 136 -2.48 -1.41 47.30
#